data_AF-A0A3P7NV60-F1
#
_entry.id   AF-A0A3P7NV60-F1
#
_cell.length_a   1.000
_cell.length_b   1.000
_cell.length_c   1.000
_cell.angle_alpha   90.00
_cell.angle_beta   90.00
_cell.angle_gamma   90.00
#
_symmetry.space_group_name_H-M   'P 1'
#
loop_
_entity.id
_entity.type
_entity.pdbx_description
1 polymer ?
#
loop_
_entity_poly.entity_id
_entity_poly.type
_entity_poly.pdbx_seq_one_letter_code
_entity_poly.pdbx_strand_id
1 'polypeptide(L)' 'MGILGRGLRIAPPEAPSTGYMFGKGVYFADCASKSANYTYSSRDRDIGIMALCE' A
#
# COMPACT_ATOMS: atom_id res chain seq x y z
N MET A 1 1.51 5.37 15.53
CA MET A 1 2.70 5.56 14.66
C MET A 1 2.56 4.71 13.40
N GLY A 2 2.05 5.29 12.31
CA GLY A 2 1.82 4.61 11.02
C GLY A 2 2.92 4.91 9.99
N ILE A 3 2.56 4.95 8.71
CA ILE A 3 3.50 5.15 7.57
C ILE A 3 4.39 6.39 7.77
N LEU A 4 3.84 7.55 8.15
CA LEU A 4 4.62 8.78 8.34
C LEU A 4 5.63 8.73 9.50
N GLY A 5 5.40 7.87 10.50
CA GLY A 5 6.25 7.80 11.70
C GLY A 5 7.32 6.70 11.65
N ARG A 6 7.17 5.70 10.78
CA ARG A 6 8.07 4.53 10.70
C ARG A 6 8.49 4.16 9.27
N GLY A 7 8.03 4.92 8.27
CA GLY A 7 8.22 4.61 6.86
C GLY A 7 7.38 3.42 6.38
N LEU A 8 7.61 3.05 5.12
CA LEU A 8 7.05 1.85 4.50
C LEU A 8 7.78 0.61 5.03
N ARG A 9 7.03 -0.44 5.36
CA ARG A 9 7.57 -1.67 5.97
C ARG A 9 7.18 -2.90 5.17
N ILE A 10 8.06 -3.89 5.19
CA ILE A 10 7.83 -5.21 4.61
C ILE A 10 7.10 -6.08 5.64
N ALA A 11 6.21 -6.95 5.17
CA ALA A 11 5.54 -7.93 6.02
C ALA A 11 6.56 -8.86 6.73
N PRO A 12 6.30 -9.27 7.98
CA PRO A 12 7.24 -10.07 8.74
C PRO A 12 7.34 -11.52 8.20
N PRO A 13 8.41 -12.27 8.50
CA PRO A 13 8.68 -13.59 7.91
C PRO A 13 7.60 -14.63 8.20
N GLU A 14 6.87 -14.51 9.30
CA GLU A 14 5.77 -15.39 9.71
C GLU A 14 4.45 -15.16 8.95
N ALA A 15 4.26 -14.01 8.30
CA ALA A 15 3.01 -13.72 7.59
C ALA A 15 2.78 -14.68 6.40
N PRO A 16 1.54 -15.13 6.12
CA PRO A 16 1.25 -15.95 4.94
C PRO A 16 1.64 -15.22 3.65
N SER A 17 2.12 -15.96 2.63
CA SER A 17 2.51 -15.36 1.34
C SER A 17 1.33 -15.09 0.39
N THR A 18 0.12 -15.51 0.74
CA THR A 18 -1.09 -15.28 -0.05
C THR A 18 -1.42 -13.79 -0.14
N GLY A 19 -1.71 -13.31 -1.35
CA GLY A 19 -2.02 -11.90 -1.62
C GLY A 19 -0.81 -11.04 -2.06
N TYR A 20 0.41 -11.57 -1.98
CA TYR A 20 1.59 -10.90 -2.55
C TYR A 20 1.91 -11.43 -3.94
N MET A 21 2.03 -10.54 -4.93
CA MET A 21 2.28 -10.93 -6.32
C MET A 21 3.70 -11.48 -6.54
N PHE A 22 4.69 -10.92 -5.82
CA PHE A 22 6.11 -11.25 -5.96
C PHE A 22 6.80 -11.45 -4.60
N GLY A 23 6.06 -11.96 -3.61
CA GLY A 23 6.56 -12.15 -2.24
C GLY A 23 6.50 -10.89 -1.37
N LYS A 24 7.08 -10.94 -0.17
CA LYS A 24 6.94 -9.85 0.80
C LYS A 24 7.82 -8.67 0.39
N GLY A 25 7.23 -7.50 0.21
CA GLY A 25 7.93 -6.30 -0.22
C GLY A 25 7.08 -5.06 -0.09
N VAL A 26 7.69 -3.90 -0.38
CA VAL A 26 6.96 -2.65 -0.61
C VAL A 26 6.68 -2.54 -2.10
N TYR A 27 5.42 -2.30 -2.45
CA TYR A 27 4.95 -2.30 -3.83
C TYR A 27 4.64 -0.88 -4.30
N PHE A 28 5.11 -0.55 -5.49
CA PHE A 28 4.88 0.74 -6.16
C PHE A 28 4.24 0.51 -7.53
N ALA A 29 3.59 1.55 -8.06
CA ALA A 29 3.11 1.58 -9.42
C ALA A 29 3.41 2.94 -10.06
N ASP A 30 3.70 2.92 -11.35
CA ASP A 30 3.86 4.09 -12.21
C ASP A 30 2.52 4.75 -12.56
N CYS A 31 1.44 3.96 -12.58
CA CYS A 31 0.08 4.43 -12.81
C CYS A 31 -0.64 4.72 -11.50
N ALA A 32 -1.07 5.97 -11.31
CA ALA A 32 -1.81 6.40 -10.11
C ALA A 32 -3.08 5.58 -9.87
N SER A 33 -3.82 5.23 -10.92
CA SER A 33 -5.06 4.45 -10.84
C SER A 33 -4.85 3.06 -10.23
N LYS A 34 -3.71 2.41 -10.49
CA LYS A 34 -3.39 1.09 -9.92
C LYS A 34 -3.18 1.16 -8.41
N SER A 35 -2.45 2.18 -7.94
CA SER A 35 -2.23 2.43 -6.51
C SER A 35 -3.50 2.93 -5.81
N ALA A 36 -4.34 3.72 -6.49
CA ALA A 36 -5.58 4.26 -5.93
C ALA A 36 -6.55 3.17 -5.46
N ASN A 37 -6.55 1.99 -6.08
CA ASN A 37 -7.36 0.84 -5.66
C ASN A 37 -7.05 0.36 -4.22
N TYR A 38 -5.87 0.68 -3.69
CA TYR A 38 -5.46 0.33 -2.32
C TYR A 38 -5.85 1.40 -1.27
N THR A 39 -6.46 2.51 -1.68
CA THR A 39 -6.93 3.56 -0.75
C THR A 39 -8.25 3.20 -0.06
N TYR A 40 -8.98 2.21 -0.60
CA TYR A 40 -10.28 1.75 -0.09
C TYR A 40 -11.32 2.87 0.04
N SER A 41 -11.28 3.87 -0.84
CA SER A 41 -12.29 4.91 -0.93
C SER A 41 -13.63 4.36 -1.43
N SER A 42 -14.72 4.97 -1.01
CA SER A 42 -16.08 4.61 -1.39
C SER A 42 -16.93 5.87 -1.60
N ARG A 43 -18.19 5.72 -2.04
CA ARG A 43 -19.09 6.88 -2.21
C ARG A 43 -19.36 7.61 -0.89
N ASP A 44 -19.38 6.88 0.22
CA ASP A 44 -19.60 7.44 1.57
C ASP A 44 -18.28 7.92 2.22
N ARG A 45 -17.12 7.56 1.64
CA ARG A 45 -15.77 7.90 2.10
C ARG A 45 -14.89 8.23 0.89
N ASP A 46 -15.10 9.41 0.33
CA ASP A 46 -14.57 9.85 -0.96
C ASP A 46 -13.14 10.39 -0.90
N ILE A 47 -12.53 10.45 0.29
CA ILE A 47 -11.15 10.91 0.50
C ILE A 47 -10.21 9.70 0.63
N GLY A 48 -9.20 9.63 -0.25
CA GLY A 48 -8.08 8.68 -0.19
C GLY A 48 -6.74 9.41 -0.12
N ILE A 49 -5.73 8.78 0.48
CA ILE A 49 -4.36 9.32 0.57
C ILE A 49 -3.43 8.42 -0.23
N MET A 50 -2.59 9.02 -1.06
CA MET A 50 -1.55 8.34 -1.84
C MET A 50 -0.18 8.94 -1.54
N ALA A 51 0.84 8.09 -1.48
CA ALA A 51 2.23 8.50 -1.33
C ALA A 51 2.94 8.42 -2.68
N LEU A 52 3.72 9.46 -3.00
CA LEU A 52 4.71 9.46 -4.07
C LEU A 52 6.09 9.35 -3.43
N CYS A 53 6.92 8.43 -3.91
CA CYS A 53 8.27 8.18 -3.41
C CYS A 53 9.26 8.21 -4.58
N GLU A 54 10.50 8.62 -4.30
CA GLU A 54 11.65 8.55 -5.23
C GLU A 54 12.20 7.12 -5.34
#